data_AF-A0A5B9VVI8-F1
#
_entry.id   AF-A0A5B9VVI8-F1
#
_cell.length_a   1.000
_cell.length_b   1.000
_cell.length_c   1.000
_cell.angle_alpha   90.00
_cell.angle_beta   90.00
_cell.angle_gamma   90.00
#
_symmetry.space_group_name_H-M   'P 1'
#
loop_
_entity.id
_entity.type
_entity.pdbx_description
1 polymer ?
#
loop_
_entity_poly.entity_id
_entity_poly.type
_entity_poly.pdbx_seq_one_letter_code
_entity_poly.pdbx_strand_id
1 'polypeptide(L)'
;MTPGGERYPFIQREPGLGESGLVPLLPLTLAARTSLPITGLLDTGATVNVLPYGIGLQLGAVWDSRSRRSRSAATSLRSKPGAWS
;
A
#
# COMPACT_ATOMS: atom_id res chain seq x y z
N MET A 1 34.85 17.11 -5.04
CA MET A 1 33.59 17.21 -5.80
C MET A 1 32.56 16.34 -5.11
N THR A 2 31.69 16.91 -4.28
CA THR A 2 30.46 16.25 -3.87
C THR A 2 29.56 16.15 -5.11
N PRO A 3 29.05 14.97 -5.49
CA PRO A 3 28.03 14.92 -6.53
C PRO A 3 26.87 15.78 -6.05
N GLY A 4 26.45 16.77 -6.84
CA GLY A 4 25.26 17.55 -6.53
C GLY A 4 24.06 16.59 -6.44
N GLY A 5 23.23 16.74 -5.41
CA GLY A 5 22.00 15.96 -5.28
C GLY A 5 21.06 16.23 -6.45
N GLU A 6 20.45 15.18 -6.99
CA GLU A 6 19.43 15.27 -8.03
C GLU A 6 18.11 15.79 -7.43
N ARG A 7 17.43 16.69 -8.14
CA ARG A 7 16.15 17.27 -7.69
C ARG A 7 15.02 16.67 -8.50
N TYR A 8 13.98 16.21 -7.80
CA TYR A 8 12.77 15.69 -8.41
C TYR A 8 11.58 16.55 -8.03
N PRO A 9 10.63 16.77 -8.95
CA PRO A 9 9.45 17.59 -8.67
C PRO A 9 8.53 16.89 -7.68
N PHE A 10 7.88 17.70 -6.84
CA PHE A 10 6.71 17.25 -6.11
C PHE A 10 5.51 17.36 -7.03
N ILE A 11 4.72 16.29 -7.12
CA ILE A 11 3.58 16.20 -8.03
C ILE A 11 2.30 16.18 -7.20
N GLN A 12 1.30 16.94 -7.64
CA GLN A 12 -0.02 16.95 -7.00
C GLN A 12 -0.76 15.66 -7.33
N ARG A 13 -0.98 14.83 -6.30
CA ARG A 13 -1.70 13.56 -6.45
C ARG A 13 -3.18 13.67 -6.09
N GLU A 14 -3.49 14.56 -5.16
CA GLU A 14 -4.85 14.79 -4.65
C GLU A 14 -5.26 16.25 -4.86
N PRO A 15 -6.02 16.56 -5.92
CA PRO A 15 -6.40 17.93 -6.28
C PRO A 15 -7.10 18.74 -5.18
N GLY A 16 -7.71 18.07 -4.19
CA GLY A 16 -8.42 18.70 -3.07
C GLY A 16 -7.57 19.06 -1.85
N LEU A 17 -6.30 18.66 -1.80
CA LEU A 17 -5.44 18.86 -0.62
C LEU A 17 -4.45 20.03 -0.75
N GLY A 18 -4.48 20.76 -1.86
CA GLY A 18 -3.52 21.84 -2.14
C GLY A 18 -2.07 21.37 -2.01
N GLU A 19 -1.23 22.19 -1.38
CA GLU A 19 0.19 21.87 -1.12
C GLU A 19 0.39 20.59 -0.28
N SER A 20 -0.59 20.21 0.55
CA SER A 20 -0.51 18.96 1.33
C SER A 20 -0.74 17.71 0.48
N GLY A 21 -1.23 17.87 -0.75
CA GLY A 21 -1.38 16.79 -1.73
C GLY A 21 -0.14 16.58 -2.62
N LEU A 22 0.93 17.34 -2.37
CA LEU A 22 2.19 17.24 -3.10
C LEU A 22 3.02 16.07 -2.58
N VAL A 23 3.49 15.22 -3.50
CA VAL A 23 4.30 14.05 -3.15
C VAL A 23 5.58 13.98 -3.97
N PRO A 24 6.72 13.61 -3.36
CA PRO A 24 7.99 13.44 -4.08
C PRO A 24 7.98 12.09 -4.80
N LEU A 25 8.00 12.13 -6.13
CA LEU A 25 8.01 10.94 -6.97
C LEU A 25 9.39 10.76 -7.63
N LEU A 26 9.96 9.56 -7.48
CA LEU A 26 11.26 9.20 -8.04
C LEU A 26 11.11 8.18 -9.18
N PRO A 27 11.76 8.39 -10.33
CA PRO A 27 11.94 7.33 -11.31
C PRO A 27 12.86 6.26 -10.73
N LEU A 28 12.44 5.00 -10.79
CA LEU A 28 13.19 3.85 -10.28
C LEU A 28 13.15 2.74 -11.32
N THR A 29 14.22 1.94 -11.40
CA THR A 29 14.20 0.67 -12.12
C THR A 29 14.22 -0.45 -11.10
N LEU A 30 13.13 -1.22 -11.01
CA LEU A 30 13.09 -2.40 -10.17
C LEU A 30 13.58 -3.61 -10.96
N ALA A 31 14.47 -4.41 -10.38
CA ALA A 31 15.02 -5.60 -11.01
C ALA A 31 14.81 -6.84 -10.15
N ALA A 32 14.22 -7.88 -10.74
CA ALA A 32 14.06 -9.22 -10.17
C ALA A 32 14.22 -10.27 -11.29
N ARG A 33 13.16 -11.02 -11.62
CA ARG A 33 13.17 -11.90 -12.82
C ARG A 33 13.12 -11.10 -14.11
N THR A 34 12.49 -9.93 -14.06
CA THR A 34 12.44 -8.92 -15.12
C THR A 34 12.90 -7.57 -14.55
N SER A 35 13.17 -6.62 -15.43
CA SER A 35 13.49 -5.24 -15.06
C SER A 35 12.36 -4.33 -15.52
N LEU A 36 11.86 -3.48 -14.64
CA LEU A 36 10.73 -2.60 -14.90
C LEU A 36 11.01 -1.16 -14.43
N PRO A 37 11.00 -0.16 -15.33
CA PRO A 37 10.99 1.23 -14.93
C PRO A 37 9.63 1.58 -14.32
N ILE A 38 9.65 2.23 -13.16
CA ILE A 38 8.47 2.68 -12.43
C ILE A 38 8.69 4.09 -11.87
N THR A 39 7.63 4.68 -11.35
CA THR A 39 7.70 5.87 -10.50
C THR A 39 7.24 5.50 -9.10
N GLY A 40 8.10 5.71 -8.11
CA GLY A 40 7.84 5.39 -6.70
C GLY A 40 7.72 6.64 -5.82
N LEU A 41 6.99 6.53 -4.72
CA LEU A 41 6.93 7.56 -3.69
C LEU A 41 8.19 7.53 -2.83
N LEU A 42 8.87 8.67 -2.67
CA LEU A 42 9.91 8.83 -1.66
C LEU A 42 9.26 9.18 -0.32
N ASP A 43 9.08 8.17 0.53
CA ASP A 43 8.49 8.34 1.86
C ASP A 43 9.54 8.04 2.94
N THR A 44 10.12 9.09 3.54
CA THR A 44 11.07 8.96 4.64
C THR A 44 10.42 8.61 5.97
N GLY A 45 9.09 8.70 6.07
CA GLY A 45 8.30 8.32 7.25
C GLY A 45 7.92 6.84 7.28
N ALA A 46 8.06 6.12 6.15
CA ALA A 46 7.77 4.69 6.07
C ALA A 46 8.93 3.84 6.60
N THR A 47 8.63 2.85 7.44
CA THR A 47 9.63 1.88 7.93
C THR A 47 9.91 0.76 6.91
N VAL A 48 9.06 0.61 5.90
CA VAL A 48 9.15 -0.44 4.88
C VAL A 48 8.79 0.11 3.50
N ASN A 49 9.39 -0.47 2.47
CA ASN A 49 8.99 -0.22 1.09
C ASN A 49 7.74 -1.04 0.76
N VAL A 50 6.79 -0.43 0.06
CA VAL A 50 5.57 -1.11 -0.41
C VAL A 50 5.66 -1.32 -1.91
N LEU A 51 5.60 -2.57 -2.34
CA LEU A 51 5.52 -2.94 -3.74
C LEU A 51 4.05 -3.25 -4.11
N PRO A 52 3.44 -2.52 -5.06
CA PRO A 52 2.09 -2.84 -5.51
C PRO A 52 2.03 -4.27 -6.07
N TYR A 53 0.99 -5.01 -5.70
CA TYR A 53 0.81 -6.41 -6.10
C TYR A 53 0.98 -6.64 -7.62
N GLY A 54 0.34 -5.79 -8.44
CA GLY A 54 0.43 -5.90 -9.90
C GLY A 54 1.84 -5.67 -10.46
N ILE A 55 2.66 -4.84 -9.80
CA ILE A 55 4.07 -4.66 -10.15
C ILE A 55 4.87 -5.88 -9.71
N GLY A 56 4.57 -6.43 -8.53
CA GLY A 56 5.15 -7.69 -8.05
C GLY A 56 4.95 -8.84 -9.04
N LEU A 57 3.75 -9.01 -9.58
CA LEU A 57 3.47 -10.02 -10.60
C LEU A 57 4.31 -9.82 -11.88
N GLN A 58 4.42 -8.59 -12.37
CA GLN A 58 5.23 -8.28 -13.55
C GLN A 58 6.73 -8.55 -13.34
N LEU A 59 7.21 -8.35 -12.12
CA LEU A 59 8.56 -8.70 -11.68
C LEU A 59 8.76 -10.21 -11.45
N GLY A 60 7.69 -11.00 -11.60
CA GLY A 60 7.70 -12.46 -11.45
C GLY A 60 7.63 -12.95 -10.00
N ALA A 61 7.10 -12.14 -9.08
CA ALA A 61 6.82 -12.55 -7.73
C ALA A 61 5.65 -13.55 -7.69
N VAL A 62 5.79 -14.58 -6.85
CA VAL A 62 4.72 -15.55 -6.59
C VAL A 62 4.08 -15.19 -5.25
N TRP A 63 2.79 -14.87 -5.27
CA TRP A 63 2.01 -14.59 -4.07
C TRP A 63 1.12 -15.78 -3.73
N ASP A 64 1.21 -16.28 -2.50
CA ASP A 64 0.32 -17.34 -2.04
C ASP A 64 -1.04 -16.73 -1.63
N SER A 65 -2.12 -17.16 -2.28
CA SER A 65 -3.44 -16.51 -2.25
C SER A 65 -4.31 -16.93 -1.06
N ARG A 66 -3.72 -17.44 0.02
CA ARG A 66 -4.51 -18.00 1.13
C ARG A 66 -5.19 -16.92 1.97
N SER A 67 -6.32 -16.42 1.47
CA SER A 67 -7.27 -15.63 2.26
C SER A 67 -7.90 -16.56 3.31
N ARG A 68 -7.38 -16.56 4.54
CA ARG A 68 -8.04 -17.24 5.64
C ARG A 68 -9.12 -16.31 6.18
N ARG A 69 -10.29 -16.35 5.55
CA ARG A 69 -11.49 -15.65 6.02
C ARG A 69 -11.85 -16.24 7.39
N SER A 70 -11.52 -15.55 8.48
CA SER A 70 -12.07 -15.87 9.79
C SER A 70 -13.55 -15.51 9.77
N ARG A 71 -14.42 -16.52 9.82
CA ARG A 71 -15.84 -16.31 10.11
C ARG A 71 -15.98 -16.18 11.62
N SER A 72 -16.24 -14.98 12.13
CA SER A 72 -16.71 -14.82 13.50
C SER A 72 -18.17 -15.25 13.55
N ALA A 73 -18.45 -16.40 14.15
CA ALA A 73 -19.81 -16.80 14.50
C ALA A 73 -20.20 -16.06 15.79
N ALA A 74 -20.97 -14.97 15.67
CA ALA A 74 -21.65 -14.39 16.81
C ALA A 74 -22.87 -15.26 17.15
N THR A 75 -22.73 -16.15 18.13
CA THR A 75 -23.88 -16.86 18.71
C THR A 75 -24.76 -15.84 19.42
N SER A 76 -25.98 -15.64 18.94
CA SER A 76 -27.02 -14.84 19.59
C SER A 76 -27.50 -15.56 20.86
N LEU A 77 -27.20 -15.01 22.04
CA LEU A 77 -27.88 -15.37 23.29
C LEU A 77 -29.21 -14.62 23.32
N ARG A 78 -30.31 -15.32 23.02
CA ARG A 78 -31.66 -14.80 23.24
C ARG A 78 -32.00 -15.00 24.71
N SER A 79 -32.11 -13.92 25.48
CA SER A 79 -32.81 -13.93 26.77
C SER A 79 -34.31 -13.94 26.50
N LYS A 80 -35.05 -14.87 27.12
CA LYS A 80 -36.52 -14.82 27.19
C LYS A 80 -36.93 -13.96 28.39
N PRO A 81 -37.79 -12.93 28.25
CA PRO A 81 -38.45 -12.33 29.39
C PRO A 81 -39.82 -12.99 29.63
N GLY A 82 -40.17 -13.18 30.90
CA GLY A 82 -41.56 -13.30 31.34
C GLY A 82 -42.01 -14.68 31.81
N ALA A 83 -41.93 -14.92 33.12
CA ALA A 83 -42.76 -15.88 33.83
C ALA A 83 -43.55 -15.10 34.90
N TRP A 84 -44.82 -14.82 34.62
CA TRP A 84 -45.84 -14.47 35.62
C TRP A 84 -47.19 -15.00 35.17
N SER A 85 -47.62 -16.10 35.80
CA SER A 85 -48.97 -16.46 36.28
C SER A 85 -49.06 -17.97 36.38
#